data_AF-A0A7M3BJI8-F1
#
_entry.id   AF-A0A7M3BJI8-F1
#
_cell.length_a   1.000
_cell.length_b   1.000
_cell.length_c   1.000
_cell.angle_alpha   90.00
_cell.angle_beta   90.00
_cell.angle_gamma   90.00
#
_symmetry.space_group_name_H-M   'P 1'
#
loop_
_entity.id
_entity.type
_entity.pdbx_description
1 polymer ?
#
loop_
_entity_poly.entity_id
_entity_poly.type
_entity_poly.pdbx_seq_one_letter_code
_entity_poly.pdbx_strand_id
1 'polypeptide(L)'
;MRQTGILPDQDISALFRSGALKSPRALDADQVQPASLDLRLGDKAWRVRASFLPGPNHRVAEKLHRLKLHEINLADGAVLETGCVY
;
A
#
# COMPACT_ATOMS: atom_id res chain seq x y z
N MET A 1 -21.32 17.74 13.11
CA MET A 1 -20.37 16.78 12.49
C MET A 1 -20.42 15.49 13.30
N ARG A 2 -20.61 14.32 12.67
CA ARG A 2 -20.50 13.04 13.39
C ARG A 2 -19.04 12.89 13.85
N GLN A 3 -18.83 12.61 15.14
CA GLN A 3 -17.49 12.47 15.72
C GLN A 3 -16.85 11.11 15.44
N THR A 4 -17.63 10.11 15.01
CA THR A 4 -17.20 8.74 14.77
C THR A 4 -17.85 8.18 13.50
N GLY A 5 -17.10 7.35 12.76
CA GLY A 5 -17.57 6.72 11.53
C GLY A 5 -16.44 6.51 10.50
N ILE A 6 -16.81 5.94 9.35
CA ILE A 6 -15.92 5.83 8.18
C ILE A 6 -15.89 7.20 7.48
N LEU A 7 -14.71 7.59 6.98
CA LEU A 7 -14.54 8.84 6.26
C LEU A 7 -15.16 8.76 4.85
N PRO A 8 -16.04 9.69 4.46
CA PRO A 8 -16.50 9.80 3.09
C PRO A 8 -15.41 10.36 2.15
N ASP A 9 -15.63 10.19 0.85
CA ASP A 9 -14.78 10.69 -0.25
C ASP A 9 -14.27 12.14 -0.10
N GLN A 10 -15.13 13.07 0.33
CA GLN A 10 -14.82 14.47 0.55
C GLN A 10 -13.75 14.69 1.63
N ASP A 11 -13.78 13.86 2.69
CA ASP A 11 -12.84 13.90 3.81
C ASP A 11 -11.53 13.21 3.43
N ILE A 12 -11.59 12.08 2.71
CA ILE A 12 -10.41 11.43 2.14
C ILE A 12 -9.67 12.39 1.20
N SER A 13 -10.41 13.09 0.35
CA SER A 13 -9.84 14.10 -0.55
C SER A 13 -9.23 15.29 0.21
N ALA A 14 -9.82 15.70 1.32
CA ALA A 14 -9.27 16.73 2.19
C ALA A 14 -7.97 16.29 2.87
N LEU A 15 -7.85 15.02 3.27
CA LEU A 15 -6.60 14.44 3.79
C LEU A 15 -5.48 14.47 2.75
N PHE A 16 -5.80 14.20 1.48
CA PHE A 16 -4.80 14.30 0.40
C PHE A 16 -4.37 15.75 0.17
N ARG A 17 -5.33 16.69 0.08
CA ARG A 17 -5.03 18.13 -0.12
C ARG A 17 -4.24 18.75 1.03
N SER A 18 -4.48 18.31 2.27
CA SER A 18 -3.74 18.79 3.45
C SER A 18 -2.36 18.13 3.62
N GLY A 19 -2.05 17.08 2.85
CA GLY A 19 -0.79 16.34 2.95
C GLY A 19 -0.74 15.33 4.10
N ALA A 20 -1.86 15.08 4.79
CA ALA A 20 -1.97 14.01 5.80
C ALA A 20 -1.96 12.62 5.13
N LEU A 21 -2.54 12.52 3.94
CA LEU A 21 -2.42 11.37 3.04
C LEU A 21 -1.47 11.76 1.88
N LYS A 22 -0.47 10.93 1.61
CA LYS A 22 0.56 11.22 0.60
C LYS A 22 0.66 10.10 -0.42
N SER A 23 0.96 10.46 -1.66
CA SER A 23 1.25 9.51 -2.74
C SER A 23 2.41 10.05 -3.58
N PRO A 24 3.25 9.17 -4.18
CA PRO A 24 4.36 9.61 -5.03
C PRO A 24 3.93 10.39 -6.28
N ARG A 25 2.69 10.18 -6.75
CA ARG A 25 2.08 10.92 -7.87
C ARG A 25 0.66 11.33 -7.51
N ALA A 26 0.06 12.24 -8.28
CA ALA A 26 -1.34 12.62 -8.13
C ALA A 26 -2.27 11.38 -8.13
N LEU A 27 -3.37 11.45 -7.40
CA LEU A 27 -4.39 10.39 -7.43
C LEU A 27 -5.04 10.34 -8.81
N ASP A 28 -5.43 9.14 -9.23
CA ASP A 28 -6.22 8.97 -10.44
C ASP A 28 -7.65 9.52 -10.20
N ALA A 29 -8.34 9.94 -11.28
CA ALA A 29 -9.61 10.66 -11.17
C ALA A 29 -10.72 9.85 -10.47
N ASP A 30 -10.63 8.52 -10.54
CA ASP A 30 -11.57 7.54 -9.99
C ASP A 30 -10.99 6.77 -8.80
N GLN A 31 -9.82 7.17 -8.27
CA GLN A 31 -9.16 6.42 -7.20
C GLN A 31 -9.84 6.57 -5.83
N VAL A 32 -10.52 7.72 -5.61
CA VAL A 32 -11.30 7.99 -4.40
C VAL A 32 -12.70 7.43 -4.59
N GLN A 33 -13.08 6.50 -3.72
CA GLN A 33 -14.40 5.87 -3.70
C GLN A 33 -15.28 6.51 -2.60
N PRO A 34 -16.61 6.30 -2.59
CA PRO A 34 -17.52 6.97 -1.66
C PRO A 34 -17.15 6.88 -0.18
N ALA A 35 -16.49 5.80 0.25
CA ALA A 35 -16.05 5.58 1.63
C ALA A 35 -14.73 4.78 1.73
N SER A 36 -13.91 4.81 0.67
CA SER A 36 -12.62 4.11 0.61
C SER A 36 -11.68 4.77 -0.41
N LEU A 37 -10.44 4.28 -0.45
CA LEU A 37 -9.42 4.74 -1.38
C LEU A 37 -8.68 3.52 -1.93
N ASP A 38 -8.59 3.43 -3.26
CA ASP A 38 -7.81 2.38 -3.90
C ASP A 38 -6.32 2.68 -3.74
N LEU A 39 -5.55 1.66 -3.35
CA LEU A 39 -4.09 1.76 -3.24
C LEU A 39 -3.45 1.24 -4.53
N ARG A 40 -2.33 1.87 -4.90
CA ARG A 40 -1.53 1.50 -6.07
C ARG A 40 -0.26 0.80 -5.62
N LEU A 41 0.13 -0.23 -6.35
CA LEU A 41 1.45 -0.84 -6.18
C LEU A 41 2.53 0.17 -6.59
N GLY A 42 3.67 0.14 -5.91
CA GLY A 42 4.87 0.81 -6.39
C GLY A 42 5.59 -0.04 -7.44
N ASP A 43 6.82 0.33 -7.77
CA ASP A 43 7.57 -0.31 -8.86
C ASP A 43 8.23 -1.64 -8.44
N LYS A 44 8.03 -2.08 -7.19
CA LYS A 44 8.74 -3.23 -6.60
C LYS A 44 7.81 -4.15 -5.83
N ALA A 45 7.99 -5.45 -6.03
CA ALA A 45 7.47 -6.52 -5.16
C ALA A 45 8.64 -7.34 -4.59
N TRP A 46 8.42 -8.01 -3.45
CA TRP A 46 9.46 -8.82 -2.82
C TRP A 46 8.97 -10.23 -2.57
N ARG A 47 9.46 -11.19 -3.35
CA ARG A 47 9.14 -12.60 -3.11
C ARG A 47 9.67 -13.02 -1.75
N VAL A 48 8.77 -13.46 -0.86
CA VAL A 48 9.10 -13.97 0.48
C VAL A 48 8.68 -15.43 0.59
N ARG A 49 9.33 -16.17 1.49
CA ARG A 49 9.02 -17.59 1.71
C ARG A 49 7.64 -17.79 2.36
N ALA A 50 7.24 -16.86 3.22
CA ALA A 50 5.98 -16.89 3.96
C ALA A 50 5.59 -15.48 4.40
N SER A 51 4.30 -15.30 4.69
CA SER A 51 3.80 -14.11 5.37
C SER A 51 4.42 -14.01 6.78
N PHE A 52 4.58 -12.78 7.27
CA PHE A 52 5.15 -12.53 8.58
C PHE A 52 4.53 -11.29 9.23
N LEU A 53 4.49 -11.30 10.56
CA LEU A 53 4.17 -10.11 11.34
C LEU A 53 5.48 -9.40 11.70
N PRO A 54 5.63 -8.07 11.50
CA PRO A 54 6.80 -7.32 11.95
C PRO A 54 7.09 -7.54 13.44
N GLY A 55 6.03 -7.49 14.25
CA GLY A 55 6.09 -7.49 15.71
C GLY A 55 6.12 -6.06 16.27
N PRO A 56 5.90 -5.89 17.59
CA PRO A 56 5.94 -4.58 18.22
C PRO A 56 7.29 -3.89 17.99
N ASN A 57 7.29 -2.58 17.77
CA ASN A 57 8.48 -1.74 17.62
C ASN A 57 9.44 -2.13 16.47
N HIS A 58 9.02 -2.93 15.49
CA HIS A 58 9.83 -3.31 14.32
C HIS A 58 9.25 -2.74 13.02
N ARG A 59 10.13 -2.26 12.13
CA ARG A 59 9.71 -1.81 10.80
C ARG A 59 9.53 -3.01 9.87
N VAL A 60 8.50 -2.97 9.01
CA VAL A 60 8.29 -3.98 7.95
C VAL A 60 9.55 -4.13 7.09
N ALA A 61 10.16 -3.01 6.68
CA ALA A 61 11.35 -2.99 5.81
C ALA A 61 12.56 -3.72 6.41
N GLU A 62 12.80 -3.60 7.72
CA GLU A 62 13.91 -4.28 8.41
C GLU A 62 13.71 -5.80 8.41
N LYS A 63 12.49 -6.25 8.68
CA LYS A 63 12.17 -7.67 8.68
C LYS A 63 12.15 -8.25 7.27
N LEU A 64 11.63 -7.47 6.31
CA LEU A 64 11.64 -7.83 4.90
C LEU A 64 13.07 -8.01 4.37
N HIS A 65 14.02 -7.16 4.76
CA HIS A 65 15.42 -7.31 4.34
C HIS A 65 16.02 -8.67 4.74
N ARG A 66 15.59 -9.24 5.88
CA ARG A 66 16.04 -10.55 6.38
C ARG A 66 15.30 -11.73 5.75
N LEU A 67 14.08 -11.53 5.24
CA LEU A 67 13.18 -12.60 4.80
C LEU A 67 12.95 -12.63 3.29
N LYS A 68 13.28 -11.55 2.57
CA LYS A 68 13.14 -11.48 1.12
C LYS A 68 14.05 -12.51 0.46
N LEU A 69 13.50 -13.18 -0.55
CA LEU A 69 14.26 -14.07 -1.43
C LEU A 69 14.72 -13.30 -2.67
N HIS A 70 13.80 -12.61 -3.34
CA HIS A 70 14.07 -11.89 -4.59
C HIS A 70 13.26 -10.59 -4.64
N GLU A 71 13.85 -9.55 -5.23
CA GLU A 71 13.14 -8.33 -5.61
C GLU A 71 12.66 -8.47 -7.06
N ILE A 72 11.45 -8.02 -7.33
CA ILE A 72 10.80 -8.08 -8.64
C ILE A 72 10.44 -6.67 -9.05
N ASN A 73 10.89 -6.26 -10.24
CA ASN A 73 10.48 -5.00 -10.86
C ASN A 73 9.07 -5.14 -11.43
N LEU A 74 8.19 -4.22 -11.10
CA LEU A 74 6.80 -4.17 -11.58
C LEU A 74 6.59 -3.16 -12.72
N ALA A 75 7.60 -2.36 -13.07
CA ALA A 75 7.46 -1.27 -14.04
C ALA A 75 6.97 -1.74 -15.42
N ASP A 76 7.45 -2.88 -15.89
CA ASP A 76 7.10 -3.46 -17.20
C ASP A 76 6.08 -4.61 -17.09
N GLY A 77 5.48 -4.77 -15.90
CA GLY A 77 4.63 -5.91 -15.55
C GLY A 77 5.42 -7.13 -15.05
N ALA A 78 4.79 -7.92 -14.18
CA ALA A 78 5.36 -9.15 -13.65
C ALA A 78 4.26 -10.19 -13.37
N VAL A 79 4.60 -11.46 -13.55
CA VAL A 79 3.72 -12.58 -13.16
C VAL A 79 3.98 -12.95 -11.70
N LEU A 80 2.91 -12.99 -10.91
CA LEU A 80 2.94 -13.46 -9.54
C LEU A 80 2.36 -14.89 -9.51
N GLU A 81 3.23 -15.85 -9.22
CA GLU A 81 2.92 -17.27 -9.31
C GLU A 81 1.97 -17.73 -8.20
N THR A 82 1.10 -18.67 -8.54
CA THR A 82 0.22 -19.31 -7.55
C THR A 82 1.02 -20.00 -6.45
N GLY A 83 0.56 -19.90 -5.20
CA GLY A 83 1.26 -20.46 -4.03
C GLY A 83 2.53 -19.72 -3.60
N CYS A 84 2.88 -18.60 -4.25
CA CYS A 84 3.96 -17.72 -3.81
C CYS A 84 3.44 -16.51 -3.03
N VAL A 85 4.31 -15.91 -2.21
CA VAL A 85 4.02 -14.71 -1.41
C VAL A 85 4.96 -13.58 -1.84
N TYR A 86 4.43 -12.37 -1.94
CA TYR A 86 5.09 -11.17 -2.48
C TYR A 86 4.86 -9.94 -1.59
#